data_AF-W1YAW6-F1
#
_entry.id   AF-W1YAW6-F1
#
_cell.length_a   1.000
_cell.length_b   1.000
_cell.length_c   1.000
_cell.angle_alpha   90.00
_cell.angle_beta   90.00
_cell.angle_gamma   90.00
#
_symmetry.space_group_name_H-M   'P 1'
#
loop_
_entity.id
_entity.type
_entity.pdbx_description
1 polymer ?
#
loop_
_entity_poly.entity_id
_entity_poly.type
_entity_poly.pdbx_seq_one_letter_code
_entity_poly.pdbx_strand_id
1 'polypeptide(L)'
;AYEDIIDKLKKADDKLILLFTGPLTDLAKALKTDPTIENKIEKLVWMGGTFLEKGNVEEPEHDGTAEWNAFWDPEAVKIVF
;
A
#
# COMPACT_ATOMS: atom_id res chain seq x y z
N ALA A 1 2.97 1.51 11.96
CA ALA A 1 1.98 2.59 11.95
C ALA A 1 0.55 2.08 11.75
N TYR A 2 0.34 0.83 11.33
CA TYR A 2 -0.98 0.25 11.02
C TYR A 2 -2.10 0.48 12.05
N GLU A 3 -1.83 0.42 13.36
CA GLU A 3 -2.84 0.68 14.41
C GLU A 3 -3.36 2.12 14.38
N ASP A 4 -2.49 3.10 14.12
CA ASP A 4 -2.87 4.52 14.00
C ASP A 4 -3.72 4.77 12.74
N ILE A 5 -3.45 4.03 11.65
CA ILE A 5 -4.29 4.06 10.44
C ILE A 5 -5.71 3.59 10.76
N ILE A 6 -5.85 2.47 11.47
CA ILE A 6 -7.16 1.92 11.88
C ILE A 6 -7.89 2.93 12.78
N ASP A 7 -7.20 3.46 13.79
CA ASP A 7 -7.78 4.40 14.75
C ASP A 7 -8.30 5.67 14.06
N LYS A 8 -7.50 6.28 13.19
CA LYS A 8 -7.88 7.48 12.44
C LYS A 8 -9.03 7.24 11.47
N LEU A 9 -9.02 6.13 10.73
CA LEU A 9 -10.10 5.80 9.80
C LEU A 9 -11.42 5.58 10.53
N LYS A 10 -11.40 4.94 11.72
CA LYS A 10 -12.62 4.72 12.52
C LYS A 10 -13.16 5.98 13.17
N LYS A 11 -12.28 6.90 13.58
CA LYS A 11 -12.66 8.15 14.24
C LYS A 11 -13.09 9.25 13.27
N ALA A 12 -12.74 9.15 12.00
CA ALA A 12 -13.21 10.09 10.99
C ALA A 12 -14.73 9.97 10.82
N ASP A 13 -15.42 11.10 10.73
CA ASP A 13 -16.85 11.11 10.42
C ASP A 13 -17.08 10.68 8.96
N ASP A 14 -16.33 11.30 8.04
CA ASP A 14 -16.36 11.01 6.61
C ASP A 14 -15.40 9.87 6.20
N LYS A 15 -15.43 9.51 4.91
CA LYS A 15 -14.39 8.66 4.33
C LYS A 15 -13.12 9.48 4.09
N LEU A 16 -11.95 8.83 4.16
CA LEU A 16 -10.66 9.48 3.98
C LEU A 16 -9.98 9.04 2.70
N ILE A 17 -9.25 9.96 2.07
CA ILE A 17 -8.28 9.65 1.01
C ILE A 17 -6.95 9.32 1.67
N LEU A 18 -6.40 8.16 1.36
CA LEU A 18 -5.10 7.72 1.84
C LEU A 18 -4.01 8.07 0.84
N LEU A 19 -2.91 8.68 1.31
CA LEU A 19 -1.72 8.97 0.52
C LEU A 19 -0.54 8.15 1.03
N PHE A 20 -0.04 7.24 0.18
CA PHE A 20 1.13 6.43 0.46
C PHE A 20 2.23 6.72 -0.56
N THR A 21 3.40 7.13 -0.09
CA THR A 21 4.59 7.39 -0.91
C THR A 21 5.72 6.39 -0.65
N GLY A 22 5.41 5.32 0.10
CA GLY A 22 6.32 4.22 0.44
C GLY A 22 5.64 2.86 0.25
N PRO A 23 6.23 1.77 0.76
CA PRO A 23 5.65 0.43 0.69
C PRO A 23 4.27 0.33 1.38
N LEU A 24 3.44 -0.61 0.92
CA LEU A 24 2.06 -0.78 1.40
C LEU A 24 1.92 -1.67 2.64
N THR A 25 3.02 -2.12 3.25
CA THR A 25 3.01 -3.07 4.39
C THR A 25 2.10 -2.63 5.54
N ASP A 26 2.14 -1.35 5.92
CA ASP A 26 1.29 -0.82 7.00
C ASP A 26 -0.20 -0.85 6.62
N LEU A 27 -0.55 -0.54 5.37
CA LEU A 27 -1.95 -0.57 4.90
C LEU A 27 -2.45 -2.02 4.78
N ALA A 28 -1.66 -2.91 4.18
CA ALA A 28 -1.99 -4.33 4.08
C ALA A 28 -2.20 -4.97 5.46
N LYS A 29 -1.35 -4.62 6.43
CA LYS A 29 -1.51 -5.07 7.82
C LYS A 29 -2.77 -4.48 8.46
N ALA A 30 -3.07 -3.20 8.24
CA ALA A 30 -4.30 -2.58 8.74
C ALA A 30 -5.57 -3.28 8.20
N LEU A 31 -5.62 -3.52 6.88
CA LEU A 31 -6.74 -4.22 6.23
C LEU A 31 -6.89 -5.67 6.72
N LYS A 32 -5.78 -6.38 6.96
CA LYS A 32 -5.81 -7.74 7.53
C LYS A 32 -6.29 -7.76 8.98
N THR A 33 -5.85 -6.79 9.79
CA THR A 33 -6.23 -6.71 11.22
C THR A 33 -7.69 -6.30 11.37
N ASP A 34 -8.15 -5.33 10.58
CA ASP A 34 -9.54 -4.89 10.59
C ASP A 34 -10.03 -4.57 9.18
N PRO A 35 -10.64 -5.55 8.48
CA PRO A 35 -11.15 -5.35 7.13
C PRO A 35 -12.26 -4.29 7.05
N THR A 36 -12.92 -3.96 8.18
CA THR A 36 -14.05 -3.01 8.16
C THR A 36 -13.63 -1.58 7.81
N ILE A 37 -12.34 -1.25 7.97
CA ILE A 37 -11.79 0.07 7.64
C ILE A 37 -11.85 0.37 6.14
N GLU A 38 -11.98 -0.64 5.28
CA GLU A 38 -12.14 -0.45 3.83
C GLU A 38 -13.35 0.46 3.53
N ASN A 39 -14.43 0.33 4.31
CA ASN A 39 -15.62 1.17 4.16
C ASN A 39 -15.37 2.64 4.50
N LYS A 40 -14.29 2.96 5.22
CA LYS A 40 -13.87 4.32 5.59
C LYS A 40 -12.85 4.91 4.63
N ILE A 41 -12.39 4.15 3.63
CA ILE A 41 -11.46 4.64 2.61
C ILE A 41 -12.26 5.11 1.40
N GLU A 42 -12.07 6.37 1.01
CA GLU A 42 -12.64 6.91 -0.23
C GLU A 42 -11.78 6.53 -1.43
N LYS A 43 -10.47 6.70 -1.30
CA LYS A 43 -9.49 6.44 -2.35
C LYS A 43 -8.11 6.18 -1.75
N LEU A 44 -7.36 5.27 -2.37
CA LEU A 44 -5.93 5.15 -2.18
C LEU A 44 -5.19 5.86 -3.32
N VAL A 45 -4.30 6.78 -2.97
CA VAL A 45 -3.31 7.37 -3.88
C VAL A 45 -1.95 6.83 -3.46
N TRP A 46 -1.37 5.97 -4.29
CA TRP A 46 -0.11 5.32 -4.02
C TRP A 46 0.91 5.61 -5.12
N MET A 47 2.13 5.98 -4.71
CA MET A 47 3.28 6.01 -5.62
C MET A 47 3.94 4.63 -5.58
N GLY A 48 3.67 3.81 -6.59
CA GLY A 48 4.33 2.53 -6.73
C GLY A 48 3.93 1.80 -8.01
N GLY A 49 4.78 0.85 -8.41
CA GLY A 49 4.60 0.06 -9.63
C GLY A 49 5.03 0.77 -10.92
N THR A 50 5.16 -0.03 -11.99
CA THR A 50 5.40 0.44 -13.36
C THR A 50 4.71 -0.50 -14.35
N PHE A 51 4.29 0.03 -15.50
CA PHE A 51 3.81 -0.77 -16.64
C PHE A 51 4.81 -0.80 -17.81
N LEU A 52 5.98 -0.21 -17.63
CA LEU A 52 7.06 -0.23 -18.61
C LEU A 52 7.84 -1.55 -18.52
N GLU A 53 8.59 -1.88 -19.58
CA GLU A 53 9.43 -3.09 -19.62
C GLU A 53 10.56 -3.09 -18.57
N LYS A 54 10.94 -1.90 -18.08
CA LYS A 54 11.97 -1.73 -17.05
C LYS A 54 11.44 -0.92 -15.88
N GLY A 55 11.71 -1.40 -14.67
CA GLY A 55 11.48 -0.69 -13.42
C GLY A 55 12.71 0.07 -12.94
N ASN A 56 12.78 0.32 -11.63
CA ASN A 56 13.89 1.05 -11.00
C ASN A 56 14.65 0.23 -9.95
N VAL A 57 14.31 -1.05 -9.79
CA VAL A 57 15.02 -2.00 -8.92
C VAL A 57 16.13 -2.67 -9.71
N GLU A 58 17.38 -2.49 -9.29
CA GLU A 58 18.57 -3.10 -9.92
C GLU A 58 19.35 -3.92 -8.86
N GLU A 59 18.67 -4.87 -8.22
CA GLU A 59 19.23 -5.73 -7.18
C GLU A 59 19.55 -7.15 -7.70
N PRO A 60 20.53 -7.86 -7.09
CA PRO A 60 20.68 -9.29 -7.31
C PRO A 60 19.36 -10.03 -7.04
N GLU A 61 19.10 -11.11 -7.78
CA GLU A 61 17.88 -11.93 -7.67
C GLU A 61 16.58 -11.28 -8.21
N HIS A 62 16.64 -10.07 -8.77
CA HIS A 62 15.52 -9.44 -9.46
C HIS A 62 15.81 -9.21 -10.95
N ASP A 63 14.79 -9.26 -11.81
CA ASP A 63 14.93 -9.15 -13.28
C ASP A 63 14.92 -7.69 -13.80
N GLY A 64 14.94 -6.70 -12.90
CA GLY A 64 14.92 -5.28 -13.25
C GLY A 64 13.55 -4.70 -13.63
N THR A 65 12.45 -5.45 -13.52
CA THR A 65 11.12 -5.00 -14.00
C THR A 65 10.29 -4.25 -12.95
N ALA A 66 10.62 -4.36 -11.66
CA ALA A 66 9.81 -3.85 -10.57
C ALA A 66 10.15 -2.40 -10.18
N GLU A 67 9.18 -1.73 -9.56
CA GLU A 67 9.37 -0.46 -8.89
C GLU A 67 9.63 -0.68 -7.38
N TRP A 68 10.50 0.12 -6.77
CA TRP A 68 10.99 -0.05 -5.39
C TRP A 68 9.90 -0.20 -4.32
N ASN A 69 8.88 0.65 -4.28
CA ASN A 69 7.81 0.55 -3.28
C ASN A 69 7.01 -0.75 -3.43
N ALA A 70 6.80 -1.21 -4.66
CA ALA A 70 6.16 -2.50 -4.93
C ALA A 70 7.06 -3.70 -4.61
N PHE A 71 8.35 -3.61 -4.95
CA PHE A 71 9.35 -4.65 -4.72
C PHE A 71 9.66 -4.87 -3.23
N TRP A 72 9.55 -3.83 -2.41
CA TRP A 72 9.89 -3.91 -1.00
C TRP A 72 8.99 -4.88 -0.22
N ASP A 73 7.70 -4.95 -0.58
CA ASP A 73 6.76 -5.92 -0.02
C ASP A 73 5.66 -6.26 -1.04
N PRO A 74 5.94 -7.17 -2.00
CA PRO A 74 5.00 -7.54 -3.05
C PRO A 74 3.75 -8.26 -2.52
N GLU A 75 3.87 -8.95 -1.38
CA GLU A 75 2.73 -9.59 -0.72
C GLU A 75 1.75 -8.55 -0.17
N ALA A 76 2.25 -7.44 0.38
CA ALA A 76 1.41 -6.30 0.77
C ALA A 76 0.68 -5.69 -0.44
N VAL A 77 1.36 -5.52 -1.58
CA VAL A 77 0.73 -5.00 -2.81
C VAL A 77 -0.42 -5.91 -3.25
N LYS A 78 -0.23 -7.22 -3.25
CA LYS A 78 -1.24 -8.23 -3.59
C LYS A 78 -2.45 -8.29 -2.64
N ILE A 79 -2.28 -7.83 -1.40
CA ILE A 79 -3.41 -7.72 -0.46
C ILE A 79 -4.26 -6.49 -0.78
N VAL A 80 -3.63 -5.42 -1.27
CA VAL A 80 -4.29 -4.14 -1.56
C VAL A 80 -4.92 -4.10 -2.95
N PHE A 81 -4.36 -4.82 -3.94
CA PHE A 81 -4.82 -4.89 -5.33
C PHE A 81 -5.08 -6.34 -5.77
#